data_AF-A0A7C1P9A9-F1
#
_entry.id   AF-A0A7C1P9A9-F1
#
_cell.length_a   1.000
_cell.length_b   1.000
_cell.length_c   1.000
_cell.angle_alpha   90.00
_cell.angle_beta   90.00
_cell.angle_gamma   90.00
#
_symmetry.space_group_name_H-M   'P 1'
#
loop_
_entity.id
_entity.type
_entity.pdbx_description
1 polymer ?
#
loop_
_entity_poly.entity_id
_entity_poly.type
_entity_poly.pdbx_seq_one_letter_code
_entity_poly.pdbx_strand_id
1 'polypeptide(L)' 'VGAGVSEFASTFAIAIEMGARLEDIAATIHAHPTRGEALQEAALKALGHALHI' A
#
# COMPACT_ATOMS: atom_id res chain seq x y z
N VAL A 1 0.24 -12.17 -4.66
CA VAL A 1 -0.98 -13.00 -4.58
C VAL A 1 -1.20 -13.38 -3.13
N GLY A 2 -2.44 -13.28 -2.62
CA GLY A 2 -2.75 -13.54 -1.21
C GLY A 2 -4.24 -13.45 -0.91
N ALA A 3 -4.64 -13.84 0.30
CA ALA A 3 -6.03 -13.83 0.72
C ALA A 3 -6.58 -12.39 0.84
N GLY A 4 -7.75 -12.13 0.24
CA GLY A 4 -8.41 -10.82 0.30
C GLY A 4 -7.76 -9.73 -0.55
N VAL A 5 -6.91 -10.07 -1.52
CA VAL A 5 -6.24 -9.08 -2.39
C VAL A 5 -7.22 -8.23 -3.21
N SER A 6 -8.41 -8.77 -3.52
CA SER A 6 -9.47 -8.06 -4.23
C SER A 6 -9.95 -6.81 -3.48
N GLU A 7 -9.85 -6.80 -2.15
CA GLU A 7 -10.24 -5.65 -1.31
C GLU A 7 -9.37 -4.42 -1.56
N PHE A 8 -8.17 -4.58 -2.14
CA PHE A 8 -7.29 -3.46 -2.47
C PHE A 8 -7.58 -2.84 -3.85
N ALA A 9 -8.43 -3.45 -4.67
CA ALA A 9 -8.66 -3.01 -6.04
C ALA A 9 -9.15 -1.56 -6.10
N SER A 10 -10.05 -1.16 -5.20
CA SER A 10 -10.54 0.21 -5.09
C SER A 10 -9.45 1.19 -4.69
N THR A 11 -8.63 0.85 -3.69
CA THR A 11 -7.49 1.68 -3.25
C THR A 11 -6.46 1.87 -4.38
N PHE A 12 -6.14 0.81 -5.11
CA PHE A 12 -5.24 0.91 -6.27
C PHE A 12 -5.82 1.77 -7.39
N ALA A 13 -7.10 1.58 -7.73
CA ALA A 13 -7.76 2.37 -8.76
C ALA A 13 -7.76 3.86 -8.39
N ILE A 14 -8.11 4.20 -7.15
CA ILE A 14 -8.10 5.58 -6.66
C ILE A 14 -6.66 6.14 -6.66
N ALA A 15 -5.66 5.38 -6.22
CA ALA A 15 -4.27 5.82 -6.24
C ALA A 15 -3.78 6.12 -7.67
N ILE A 16 -4.15 5.31 -8.65
CA ILE A 16 -3.82 5.53 -10.06
C ILE A 16 -4.53 6.78 -10.61
N GLU A 17 -5.83 6.92 -10.37
CA GLU A 17 -6.62 8.08 -10.84
C GLU A 17 -6.14 9.40 -10.22
N MET A 18 -5.66 9.38 -8.97
CA MET A 18 -5.06 10.54 -8.32
C MET A 18 -3.63 10.83 -8.81
N GLY A 19 -3.02 9.95 -9.60
CA GLY A 19 -1.61 10.05 -9.98
C GLY A 19 -0.66 9.94 -8.78
N ALA A 20 -1.05 9.15 -7.76
CA ALA A 20 -0.30 8.99 -6.53
C ALA A 20 1.09 8.40 -6.80
N ARG A 21 2.09 8.92 -6.09
CA ARG A 21 3.46 8.40 -6.08
C ARG A 21 3.62 7.36 -4.98
N LEU A 22 4.74 6.63 -5.01
CA LEU A 22 5.03 5.63 -3.98
C LEU A 22 5.11 6.26 -2.59
N GLU A 23 5.64 7.48 -2.49
CA GLU A 23 5.76 8.24 -1.27
C GLU A 23 4.40 8.57 -0.66
N ASP A 24 3.38 8.84 -1.49
CA ASP A 24 2.01 9.12 -1.03
C ASP A 24 1.39 7.87 -0.39
N ILE A 25 1.60 6.70 -1.02
CA ILE A 25 1.10 5.42 -0.50
C ILE A 25 1.83 5.03 0.79
N ALA A 26 3.16 5.22 0.82
CA ALA A 26 3.98 4.94 1.99
C ALA A 26 3.65 5.84 3.19
N ALA A 27 3.36 7.12 2.93
CA ALA A 27 3.01 8.10 3.96
C ALA A 27 1.54 7.99 4.43
N THR A 28 0.68 7.27 3.71
CA THR A 28 -0.70 7.04 4.11
C THR A 28 -0.75 6.17 5.38
N ILE A 29 -1.49 6.64 6.40
CA ILE A 29 -1.66 5.90 7.66
C ILE A 29 -2.61 4.72 7.44
N HIS A 30 -2.10 3.52 7.62
CA HIS A 30 -2.89 2.29 7.57
C HIS A 30 -3.28 1.85 8.98
N ALA A 31 -4.49 1.32 9.11
CA ALA A 31 -4.94 0.77 10.39
C ALA A 31 -4.12 -0.48 10.74
N HIS A 32 -3.72 -0.59 12.00
CA HIS A 32 -3.01 -1.74 12.54
C HIS A 32 -3.88 -2.48 13.57
N PRO A 33 -4.03 -3.82 13.50
CA PRO A 33 -3.49 -4.74 12.49
C PRO A 33 -4.47 -4.95 11.32
N THR A 34 -4.06 -4.65 10.09
CA THR A 34 -4.88 -4.92 8.88
C THR A 34 -4.06 -5.38 7.69
N ARG A 35 -4.72 -6.01 6.71
CA ARG A 35 -4.07 -6.37 5.45
C ARG A 35 -3.63 -5.15 4.63
N GLY A 36 -4.23 -3.97 4.85
CA GLY A 36 -3.86 -2.74 4.16
C GLY A 36 -2.40 -2.35 4.37
N GLU A 37 -1.81 -2.72 5.52
CA GLU A 37 -0.39 -2.50 5.82
C GLU A 37 0.53 -3.15 4.76
N ALA A 38 0.10 -4.22 4.09
CA ALA A 38 0.87 -4.85 3.02
C ALA A 38 1.06 -3.93 1.81
N LEU A 39 0.12 -3.02 1.54
CA LEU A 39 0.26 -2.02 0.49
C LEU A 39 1.28 -0.95 0.88
N GLN A 40 1.19 -0.45 2.12
CA GLN A 40 2.17 0.49 2.67
C GLN A 40 3.57 -0.10 2.63
N GLU A 41 3.73 -1.33 3.11
CA GLU A 41 5.00 -2.05 3.15
C GLU A 41 5.57 -2.29 1.74
N ALA A 42 4.72 -2.59 0.75
CA ALA A 42 5.14 -2.73 -0.64
C ALA A 42 5.68 -1.41 -1.22
N ALA A 43 5.04 -0.29 -0.90
CA ALA A 43 5.52 1.04 -1.31
C ALA A 43 6.85 1.41 -0.61
N LEU A 44 6.94 1.18 0.71
CA LEU A 44 8.17 1.36 1.49
C LEU A 44 9.32 0.51 0.93
N LYS A 45 9.05 -0.75 0.54
CA LYS A 45 10.02 -1.62 -0.11
C LYS A 45 10.51 -1.04 -1.43
N ALA A 46 9.59 -0.61 -2.29
CA ALA A 46 9.95 -0.08 -3.62
C ALA A 46 10.84 1.16 -3.52
N LEU A 47 10.70 1.93 -2.44
CA LEU A 47 11.53 3.09 -2.12
C LEU A 47 12.82 2.75 -1.33
N GLY A 48 13.01 1.50 -0.91
CA GLY A 48 14.23 1.03 -0.24
C GLY A 48 14.25 1.18 1.28
N HIS A 49 13.10 1.34 1.92
CA HIS A 49 12.97 1.56 3.37
C HIS A 49 11.84 0.72 3.97
N ALA A 50 11.78 -0.56 3.59
CA ALA A 50 10.89 -1.53 4.21
C ALA A 50 11.21 -1.75 5.70
N LEU A 51 10.19 -2.10 6.47
CA LEU A 51 10.26 -2.32 7.91
C LEU A 51 10.10 -3.80 8.28
N HIS A 52 9.32 -4.55 7.51
CA HIS A 52 8.84 -5.89 7.87
C HIS A 52 9.25 -6.99 6.88
N ILE A 53 10.11 -6.69 5.91
CA ILE A 53 10.61 -7.63 4.89
C ILE A 53 12.07 -7.39 4.53
#